data_AF-A0A5P9NIB5-F1
#
_entry.id   AF-A0A5P9NIB5-F1
#
_cell.length_a   1.000
_cell.length_b   1.000
_cell.length_c   1.000
_cell.angle_alpha   90.00
_cell.angle_beta   90.00
_cell.angle_gamma   90.00
#
_symmetry.space_group_name_H-M   'P 1'
#
loop_
_entity.id
_entity.type
_entity.pdbx_description
1 polymer ?
#
loop_
_entity_poly.entity_id
_entity_poly.type
_entity_poly.pdbx_seq_one_letter_code
_entity_poly.pdbx_strand_id
1 'polypeptide(L)'
;MRKSRKLKKLEKQMYQAESYEQWCEAASEHDELSGAKRWREVDQTTQYDFAQIRLRLDRLRSLRARHDYHGLLYTLNEGIHGNMGGMGRASLYRRANFGTKRLVEQYIDEIDECMRLLAELPGDVIDVQEKLDFFYRANICFGRSALMLSGGGVLGFYHLGVVKTLMDQGLLPRVISGSSAGSIMAGVVGTHTDKELEHFFLPANVHFEAEREASAFTSMFFGSNPQIDVGDLERLIARMVPDLTFQEAYEKTGRQISITVAPSEPHQRSRLLNAITSPNVLIRSAVMASCAVPGVFPPVTLMAKNMHGEAQTYLPTRKWVDGSIADDLPAKRLSRLYSTNHYIVSMVNPIATPFLDRDQDRSALARALGSLGAGVGRELLNFYRGIAQKQGDTWPRFNYMLNTVHALMDQDYSGDINIVPSFKWYNPTKLLAHISENDLIELMEGGQHSAYPQVEQIRLCTRISRTMEEILLRFESGDLRPDEKEFHRPRASRRRPPPKRADRSALREQSASAESEKPAPKKKKAAAKRKAVPRKKASGKPASGKPASGKPASTKKPEPPAEAA
;
A
#
# COMPACT_ATOMS: atom_id res chain seq x y z
N MET A 1 -21.72 22.60 32.29
CA MET A 1 -20.78 21.62 32.91
C MET A 1 -21.09 20.15 32.56
N ARG A 2 -22.25 19.57 32.92
CA ARG A 2 -22.59 18.12 32.75
C ARG A 2 -22.23 17.52 31.37
N LYS A 3 -22.55 18.20 30.25
CA LYS A 3 -22.20 17.77 28.87
C LYS A 3 -20.68 17.59 28.66
N SER A 4 -19.86 18.55 29.07
CA SER A 4 -18.39 18.46 28.93
C SER A 4 -17.77 17.32 29.75
N ARG A 5 -18.30 17.03 30.96
CA ARG A 5 -17.85 15.85 31.73
C ARG A 5 -18.20 14.52 31.03
N LYS A 6 -19.33 14.43 30.32
CA LYS A 6 -19.67 13.27 29.48
C LYS A 6 -18.71 13.13 28.29
N LEU A 7 -18.45 14.19 27.54
CA LEU A 7 -17.53 14.16 26.39
C LEU A 7 -16.13 13.70 26.81
N LYS A 8 -15.57 14.25 27.90
CA LYS A 8 -14.29 13.80 28.46
C LYS A 8 -14.27 12.34 28.93
N LYS A 9 -15.41 11.77 29.31
CA LYS A 9 -15.50 10.32 29.61
C LYS A 9 -15.38 9.51 28.31
N LEU A 10 -16.04 9.95 27.23
CA LEU A 10 -16.01 9.28 25.93
C LEU A 10 -14.66 9.43 25.23
N GLU A 11 -14.03 10.60 25.28
CA GLU A 11 -12.63 10.82 24.88
C GLU A 11 -11.70 9.80 25.58
N LYS A 12 -11.90 9.55 26.88
CA LYS A 12 -11.15 8.54 27.63
C LYS A 12 -11.51 7.11 27.21
N GLN A 13 -12.79 6.79 26.98
CA GLN A 13 -13.20 5.47 26.50
C GLN A 13 -12.62 5.15 25.11
N MET A 14 -12.59 6.12 24.20
CA MET A 14 -11.92 6.00 22.90
C MET A 14 -10.41 5.78 23.04
N TYR A 15 -9.74 6.46 23.98
CA TYR A 15 -8.31 6.24 24.28
C TYR A 15 -8.05 4.88 24.98
N GLN A 16 -9.06 4.25 25.58
CA GLN A 16 -8.95 2.96 26.29
C GLN A 16 -9.65 1.81 25.54
N ALA A 17 -9.93 1.98 24.24
CA ALA A 17 -10.59 0.96 23.45
C ALA A 17 -9.60 -0.15 23.04
N GLU A 18 -9.92 -1.39 23.38
CA GLU A 18 -9.12 -2.57 23.05
C GLU A 18 -9.33 -3.01 21.59
N SER A 19 -10.48 -2.64 21.00
CA SER A 19 -10.83 -2.92 19.61
C SER A 19 -11.39 -1.70 18.88
N TYR A 20 -11.40 -1.78 17.54
CA TYR A 20 -11.94 -0.73 16.70
C TYR A 20 -13.47 -0.56 16.87
N GLU A 21 -14.18 -1.64 17.20
CA GLU A 21 -15.62 -1.68 17.42
C GLU A 21 -15.98 -0.93 18.71
N GLN A 22 -15.27 -1.21 19.82
CA GLN A 22 -15.39 -0.45 21.07
C GLN A 22 -15.11 1.05 20.85
N TRP A 23 -14.11 1.37 20.02
CA TRP A 23 -13.80 2.74 19.65
C TRP A 23 -14.93 3.39 18.85
N CYS A 24 -15.55 2.67 17.89
CA CYS A 24 -16.67 3.16 17.08
C CYS A 24 -17.93 3.46 17.90
N GLU A 25 -18.25 2.64 18.90
CA GLU A 25 -19.37 2.88 19.81
C GLU A 25 -19.15 4.18 20.60
N ALA A 26 -17.97 4.34 21.21
CA ALA A 26 -17.63 5.54 21.98
C ALA A 26 -17.53 6.80 21.09
N ALA A 27 -17.00 6.67 19.88
CA ALA A 27 -16.97 7.72 18.87
C ALA A 27 -18.39 8.16 18.45
N SER A 28 -19.31 7.20 18.31
CA SER A 28 -20.70 7.47 17.93
C SER A 28 -21.49 8.16 19.05
N GLU A 29 -21.40 7.72 20.31
CA GLU A 29 -22.04 8.44 21.44
C GLU A 29 -21.41 9.85 21.59
N HIS A 30 -20.11 10.00 21.32
CA HIS A 30 -19.45 11.31 21.31
C HIS A 30 -19.98 12.22 20.20
N ASP A 31 -20.19 11.71 18.99
CA ASP A 31 -20.70 12.49 17.86
C ASP A 31 -22.18 12.88 18.04
N GLU A 32 -22.97 12.05 18.70
CA GLU A 32 -24.33 12.39 19.15
C GLU A 32 -24.31 13.49 20.22
N LEU A 33 -23.52 13.32 21.27
CA LEU A 33 -23.48 14.27 22.37
C LEU A 33 -22.85 15.60 21.98
N SER A 34 -21.79 15.61 21.18
CA SER A 34 -21.16 16.84 20.69
C SER A 34 -22.12 17.62 19.79
N GLY A 35 -22.82 16.91 18.89
CA GLY A 35 -23.64 17.44 17.81
C GLY A 35 -23.06 17.18 16.41
N ALA A 36 -21.90 16.53 16.32
CA ALA A 36 -21.26 16.17 15.06
C ALA A 36 -22.13 15.25 14.18
N LYS A 37 -22.94 14.36 14.76
CA LYS A 37 -23.93 13.55 14.01
C LYS A 37 -24.89 14.43 13.20
N ARG A 38 -25.45 15.49 13.82
CA ARG A 38 -26.30 16.47 13.12
C ARG A 38 -25.53 17.25 12.05
N TRP A 39 -24.23 17.51 12.25
CA TRP A 39 -23.38 18.08 11.20
C TRP A 39 -23.14 17.11 10.04
N ARG A 40 -23.09 15.78 10.27
CA ARG A 40 -23.01 14.77 9.20
C ARG A 40 -24.30 14.71 8.38
N GLU A 41 -25.46 14.86 9.03
CA GLU A 41 -26.80 14.80 8.43
C GLU A 41 -27.15 16.04 7.57
N VAL A 42 -26.64 17.23 7.92
CA VAL A 42 -26.87 18.46 7.14
C VAL A 42 -25.86 18.55 6.00
N ASP A 43 -26.30 18.42 4.74
CA ASP A 43 -25.45 18.54 3.54
C ASP A 43 -24.59 19.81 3.55
N GLN A 44 -25.22 20.95 3.84
CA GLN A 44 -24.71 22.30 3.61
C GLN A 44 -23.47 22.63 4.45
N THR A 45 -22.44 23.15 3.78
CA THR A 45 -21.22 23.74 4.38
C THR A 45 -20.38 24.38 3.27
N THR A 46 -19.43 25.26 3.63
CA THR A 46 -18.44 25.82 2.70
C THR A 46 -17.24 24.88 2.44
N GLN A 47 -17.17 23.72 3.12
CA GLN A 47 -16.03 22.80 3.02
C GLN A 47 -15.99 21.99 1.72
N TYR A 48 -17.14 21.77 1.05
CA TYR A 48 -17.26 21.05 -0.23
C TYR A 48 -18.50 21.53 -1.00
N ASP A 49 -18.53 21.29 -2.32
CA ASP A 49 -19.68 21.58 -3.18
C ASP A 49 -20.76 20.50 -3.01
N PHE A 50 -21.59 20.68 -1.99
CA PHE A 50 -22.73 19.80 -1.71
C PHE A 50 -23.78 19.80 -2.83
N ALA A 51 -23.91 20.89 -3.59
CA ALA A 51 -24.90 21.01 -4.65
C ALA A 51 -24.52 20.13 -5.86
N GLN A 52 -23.25 20.18 -6.28
CA GLN A 52 -22.72 19.31 -7.34
C GLN A 52 -22.79 17.83 -6.94
N ILE A 53 -22.45 17.48 -5.70
CA ILE A 53 -22.50 16.08 -5.24
C ILE A 53 -23.95 15.56 -5.17
N ARG A 54 -24.89 16.36 -4.64
CA ARG A 54 -26.33 16.01 -4.62
C ARG A 54 -26.88 15.81 -6.03
N LEU A 55 -26.60 16.75 -6.95
CA LEU A 55 -27.02 16.64 -8.35
C LEU A 55 -26.48 15.39 -9.06
N ARG A 56 -25.21 15.01 -8.81
CA ARG A 56 -24.61 13.80 -9.39
C ARG A 56 -25.19 12.52 -8.77
N LEU A 57 -25.41 12.50 -7.46
CA LEU A 57 -26.05 11.38 -6.75
C LEU A 57 -27.48 11.13 -7.29
N ASP A 58 -28.29 12.17 -7.40
CA ASP A 58 -29.68 12.05 -7.85
C ASP A 58 -29.76 11.70 -9.34
N ARG A 59 -28.79 12.15 -10.16
CA ARG A 59 -28.63 11.71 -11.57
C ARG A 59 -28.31 10.21 -11.68
N LEU A 60 -27.35 9.70 -10.91
CA LEU A 60 -27.01 8.26 -10.88
C LEU A 60 -28.22 7.41 -10.46
N ARG A 61 -28.91 7.82 -9.38
CA ARG A 61 -30.14 7.17 -8.90
C ARG A 61 -31.24 7.14 -9.96
N SER A 62 -31.48 8.27 -10.62
CA SER A 62 -32.47 8.38 -11.71
C SER A 62 -32.14 7.48 -12.90
N LEU A 63 -30.87 7.31 -13.25
CA LEU A 63 -30.44 6.41 -14.33
C LEU A 63 -30.63 4.94 -13.93
N ARG A 64 -30.16 4.58 -12.72
CA ARG A 64 -30.27 3.22 -12.16
C ARG A 64 -31.72 2.78 -11.99
N ALA A 65 -32.60 3.64 -11.46
CA ALA A 65 -34.02 3.36 -11.29
C ALA A 65 -34.81 3.27 -12.61
N ARG A 66 -34.29 3.83 -13.71
CA ARG A 66 -34.86 3.71 -15.06
C ARG A 66 -34.25 2.56 -15.88
N HIS A 67 -33.31 1.79 -15.31
CA HIS A 67 -32.51 0.78 -16.02
C HIS A 67 -31.76 1.35 -17.25
N ASP A 68 -31.41 2.64 -17.21
CA ASP A 68 -30.69 3.35 -18.27
C ASP A 68 -29.18 3.07 -18.16
N TYR A 69 -28.79 1.84 -18.50
CA TYR A 69 -27.43 1.34 -18.28
C TYR A 69 -26.38 2.06 -19.16
N HIS A 70 -26.73 2.42 -20.40
CA HIS A 70 -25.84 3.23 -21.26
C HIS A 70 -25.71 4.66 -20.73
N GLY A 71 -26.80 5.31 -20.29
CA GLY A 71 -26.74 6.63 -19.66
C GLY A 71 -25.96 6.60 -18.34
N LEU A 72 -26.03 5.51 -17.58
CA LEU A 72 -25.23 5.27 -16.38
C LEU A 72 -23.73 5.13 -16.70
N LEU A 73 -23.39 4.28 -17.67
CA LEU A 73 -22.01 4.10 -18.16
C LEU A 73 -21.45 5.42 -18.72
N TYR A 74 -22.22 6.18 -19.47
CA TYR A 74 -21.85 7.52 -19.96
C TYR A 74 -21.59 8.48 -18.80
N THR A 75 -22.48 8.54 -17.80
CA THR A 75 -22.37 9.46 -16.65
C THR A 75 -21.17 9.12 -15.75
N LEU A 76 -20.76 7.84 -15.66
CA LEU A 76 -19.52 7.45 -15.01
C LEU A 76 -18.28 7.74 -15.88
N ASN A 77 -18.39 7.66 -17.21
CA ASN A 77 -17.34 8.04 -18.15
C ASN A 77 -17.05 9.56 -18.19
N GLU A 78 -18.00 10.42 -17.80
CA GLU A 78 -17.75 11.86 -17.56
C GLU A 78 -16.66 12.11 -16.51
N GLY A 79 -16.36 11.10 -15.68
CA GLY A 79 -15.19 11.08 -14.80
C GLY A 79 -15.51 10.70 -13.37
N ILE A 80 -14.82 9.68 -12.86
CA ILE A 80 -14.79 9.31 -11.44
C ILE A 80 -13.47 9.84 -10.86
N HIS A 81 -13.56 10.67 -9.82
CA HIS A 81 -12.38 11.32 -9.22
C HIS A 81 -12.55 11.42 -7.70
N GLY A 82 -11.52 11.02 -6.94
CA GLY A 82 -11.60 10.88 -5.48
C GLY A 82 -11.90 12.16 -4.70
N ASN A 83 -11.60 13.33 -5.27
CA ASN A 83 -11.85 14.64 -4.65
C ASN A 83 -12.89 15.49 -5.42
N MET A 84 -13.84 14.86 -6.11
CA MET A 84 -14.96 15.54 -6.78
C MET A 84 -15.68 16.48 -5.79
N GLY A 85 -15.99 17.71 -6.21
CA GLY A 85 -16.60 18.75 -5.34
C GLY A 85 -15.79 19.12 -4.08
N GLY A 86 -14.56 18.62 -3.89
CA GLY A 86 -13.83 18.74 -2.62
C GLY A 86 -14.18 17.67 -1.56
N MET A 87 -14.88 16.59 -1.91
CA MET A 87 -15.35 15.55 -0.98
C MET A 87 -14.24 14.74 -0.30
N GLY A 88 -13.01 14.79 -0.82
CA GLY A 88 -11.83 14.11 -0.25
C GLY A 88 -11.04 14.99 0.75
N ARG A 89 -11.45 16.24 0.98
CA ARG A 89 -10.73 17.17 1.88
C ARG A 89 -10.74 16.66 3.32
N ALA A 90 -9.55 16.46 3.89
CA ALA A 90 -9.35 16.00 5.28
C ALA A 90 -10.08 16.86 6.35
N SER A 91 -10.37 18.13 6.07
CA SER A 91 -11.12 19.01 6.98
C SER A 91 -12.61 18.64 7.12
N LEU A 92 -13.16 17.78 6.26
CA LEU A 92 -14.47 17.14 6.46
C LEU A 92 -14.37 16.02 7.51
N TYR A 93 -13.38 15.12 7.34
CA TYR A 93 -13.19 13.91 8.15
C TYR A 93 -12.67 14.18 9.58
N ARG A 94 -12.38 15.44 9.92
CA ARG A 94 -12.03 15.89 11.28
C ARG A 94 -13.19 16.54 12.06
N ARG A 95 -14.39 16.66 11.46
CA ARG A 95 -15.56 17.33 12.07
C ARG A 95 -16.44 16.39 12.91
N ALA A 96 -16.35 15.10 12.66
CA ALA A 96 -16.96 14.02 13.42
C ALA A 96 -15.84 13.00 13.73
N ASN A 97 -15.96 12.24 14.82
CA ASN A 97 -15.02 11.18 15.10
C ASN A 97 -15.26 9.97 14.18
N PHE A 98 -16.52 9.63 13.90
CA PHE A 98 -16.90 8.52 13.05
C PHE A 98 -17.54 9.01 11.75
N GLY A 99 -16.96 8.63 10.60
CA GLY A 99 -17.47 8.96 9.26
C GLY A 99 -17.40 10.45 8.87
N THR A 100 -18.22 10.86 7.91
CA THR A 100 -18.22 12.20 7.31
C THR A 100 -19.65 12.66 6.96
N LYS A 101 -19.81 13.66 6.09
CA LYS A 101 -21.10 14.07 5.54
C LYS A 101 -21.85 12.89 4.91
N ARG A 102 -23.10 12.66 5.31
CA ARG A 102 -23.94 11.56 4.80
C ARG A 102 -24.16 11.62 3.29
N LEU A 103 -24.17 12.82 2.69
CA LEU A 103 -24.20 12.99 1.24
C LEU A 103 -22.94 12.43 0.53
N VAL A 104 -21.76 12.61 1.11
CA VAL A 104 -20.50 12.08 0.55
C VAL A 104 -20.50 10.56 0.64
N GLU A 105 -20.91 10.00 1.78
CA GLU A 105 -21.08 8.55 1.97
C GLU A 105 -22.07 7.98 0.94
N GLN A 106 -23.28 8.53 0.84
CA GLN A 106 -24.29 8.10 -0.14
C GLN A 106 -23.83 8.20 -1.59
N TYR A 107 -22.98 9.18 -1.94
CA TYR A 107 -22.47 9.34 -3.31
C TYR A 107 -21.36 8.34 -3.65
N ILE A 108 -20.46 8.05 -2.70
CA ILE A 108 -19.44 7.00 -2.84
C ILE A 108 -20.11 5.62 -2.97
N ASP A 109 -21.14 5.37 -2.16
CA ASP A 109 -21.89 4.12 -2.13
C ASP A 109 -22.72 3.94 -3.42
N GLU A 110 -23.35 5.00 -3.94
CA GLU A 110 -24.05 4.95 -5.23
C GLU A 110 -23.09 4.63 -6.39
N ILE A 111 -21.87 5.18 -6.39
CA ILE A 111 -20.85 4.85 -7.40
C ILE A 111 -20.42 3.38 -7.28
N ASP A 112 -20.19 2.88 -6.07
CA ASP A 112 -19.83 1.48 -5.81
C ASP A 112 -20.92 0.51 -6.32
N GLU A 113 -22.19 0.76 -5.95
CA GLU A 113 -23.34 -0.02 -6.42
C GLU A 113 -23.50 0.05 -7.95
N CYS A 114 -23.31 1.23 -8.57
CA CYS A 114 -23.40 1.38 -10.02
C CYS A 114 -22.25 0.70 -10.77
N MET A 115 -21.02 0.73 -10.25
CA MET A 115 -19.89 0.00 -10.85
C MET A 115 -20.10 -1.52 -10.76
N ARG A 116 -20.55 -2.03 -9.61
CA ARG A 116 -20.86 -3.46 -9.44
C ARG A 116 -21.98 -3.90 -10.38
N LEU A 117 -23.07 -3.13 -10.45
CA LEU A 117 -24.16 -3.37 -11.40
C LEU A 117 -23.67 -3.45 -12.86
N LEU A 118 -22.87 -2.49 -13.32
CA LEU A 118 -22.35 -2.48 -14.70
C LEU A 118 -21.40 -3.65 -15.01
N ALA A 119 -20.72 -4.21 -14.00
CA ALA A 119 -19.86 -5.39 -14.16
C ALA A 119 -20.66 -6.69 -14.31
N GLU A 120 -21.75 -6.85 -13.57
CA GLU A 120 -22.62 -8.05 -13.61
C GLU A 120 -23.61 -8.08 -14.79
N LEU A 121 -23.76 -6.97 -15.54
CA LEU A 121 -24.65 -6.95 -16.72
C LEU A 121 -24.21 -7.99 -17.77
N PRO A 122 -25.15 -8.65 -18.47
CA PRO A 122 -24.84 -9.53 -19.57
C PRO A 122 -24.30 -8.75 -20.79
N GLY A 123 -23.67 -9.46 -21.74
CA GLY A 123 -22.96 -8.90 -22.88
C GLY A 123 -23.85 -8.34 -24.00
N ASP A 124 -25.13 -8.71 -24.02
CA ASP A 124 -26.16 -8.22 -24.94
C ASP A 124 -26.74 -6.86 -24.54
N VAL A 125 -26.67 -6.50 -23.25
CA VAL A 125 -27.13 -5.20 -22.72
C VAL A 125 -26.05 -4.13 -22.81
N ILE A 126 -24.80 -4.47 -22.47
CA ILE A 126 -23.61 -3.65 -22.70
C ILE A 126 -22.48 -4.61 -23.09
N ASP A 127 -21.76 -4.28 -24.16
CA ASP A 127 -20.69 -5.13 -24.67
C ASP A 127 -19.55 -5.33 -23.65
N VAL A 128 -18.90 -6.50 -23.72
CA VAL A 128 -17.87 -6.91 -22.76
C VAL A 128 -16.56 -6.16 -23.01
N GLN A 129 -16.22 -5.85 -24.26
CA GLN A 129 -15.08 -4.98 -24.57
C GLN A 129 -15.32 -3.56 -24.05
N GLU A 130 -16.53 -3.01 -24.21
CA GLU A 130 -16.89 -1.68 -23.68
C GLU A 130 -16.74 -1.61 -22.15
N LYS A 131 -17.21 -2.63 -21.42
CA LYS A 131 -17.01 -2.77 -19.96
C LYS A 131 -15.53 -2.78 -19.58
N LEU A 132 -14.72 -3.59 -20.25
CA LEU A 132 -13.28 -3.68 -19.99
C LEU A 132 -12.57 -2.34 -20.24
N ASP A 133 -12.81 -1.72 -21.39
CA ASP A 133 -12.21 -0.42 -21.73
C ASP A 133 -12.65 0.70 -20.78
N PHE A 134 -13.89 0.65 -20.25
CA PHE A 134 -14.32 1.51 -19.14
C PHE A 134 -13.54 1.23 -17.85
N PHE A 135 -13.58 0.01 -17.31
CA PHE A 135 -12.98 -0.27 -16.00
C PHE A 135 -11.46 -0.08 -15.98
N TYR A 136 -10.74 -0.46 -17.04
CA TYR A 136 -9.29 -0.21 -17.14
C TYR A 136 -8.97 1.29 -17.24
N ARG A 137 -9.75 2.08 -17.99
CA ARG A 137 -9.60 3.54 -18.07
C ARG A 137 -9.90 4.19 -16.72
N ALA A 138 -11.01 3.83 -16.09
CA ALA A 138 -11.45 4.35 -14.81
C ALA A 138 -10.43 4.06 -13.69
N ASN A 139 -9.90 2.83 -13.59
CA ASN A 139 -8.83 2.48 -12.65
C ASN A 139 -7.55 3.34 -12.83
N ILE A 140 -7.20 3.72 -14.07
CA ILE A 140 -6.03 4.60 -14.32
C ILE A 140 -6.33 6.05 -13.95
N CYS A 141 -7.53 6.54 -14.26
CA CYS A 141 -7.94 7.93 -13.99
C CYS A 141 -8.24 8.18 -12.49
N PHE A 142 -8.81 7.19 -11.80
CA PHE A 142 -9.06 7.26 -10.35
C PHE A 142 -7.81 6.98 -9.53
N GLY A 143 -6.90 6.14 -10.03
CA GLY A 143 -5.61 5.85 -9.40
C GLY A 143 -5.68 4.89 -8.20
N ARG A 144 -4.57 4.80 -7.47
CA ARG A 144 -4.36 3.84 -6.38
C ARG A 144 -3.90 4.51 -5.08
N SER A 145 -4.25 3.87 -3.96
CA SER A 145 -3.69 4.23 -2.66
C SER A 145 -2.36 3.53 -2.38
N ALA A 146 -1.47 4.23 -1.68
CA ALA A 146 -0.25 3.66 -1.12
C ALA A 146 -0.19 3.88 0.40
N LEU A 147 0.38 2.90 1.12
CA LEU A 147 0.85 3.06 2.50
C LEU A 147 2.33 3.41 2.48
N MET A 148 2.74 4.47 3.20
CA MET A 148 4.14 4.85 3.36
C MET A 148 4.52 4.81 4.85
N LEU A 149 5.59 4.08 5.16
CA LEU A 149 6.10 3.84 6.51
C LEU A 149 7.44 4.56 6.67
N SER A 150 7.42 5.64 7.46
CA SER A 150 8.54 6.56 7.71
C SER A 150 9.65 5.95 8.56
N GLY A 151 10.88 6.47 8.48
CA GLY A 151 11.97 6.05 9.37
C GLY A 151 11.84 6.56 10.81
N GLY A 152 12.12 5.72 11.81
CA GLY A 152 12.01 6.12 13.23
C GLY A 152 12.71 5.22 14.26
N GLY A 153 13.63 4.34 13.86
CA GLY A 153 14.30 3.42 14.78
C GLY A 153 13.33 2.52 15.55
N VAL A 154 13.45 2.47 16.88
CA VAL A 154 12.64 1.59 17.75
C VAL A 154 11.14 1.94 17.72
N LEU A 155 10.76 3.13 17.23
CA LEU A 155 9.35 3.46 16.94
C LEU A 155 8.72 2.59 15.83
N GLY A 156 9.46 1.69 15.18
CA GLY A 156 8.91 0.74 14.20
C GLY A 156 7.71 -0.08 14.68
N PHE A 157 7.61 -0.39 15.97
CA PHE A 157 6.44 -1.06 16.58
C PHE A 157 5.14 -0.27 16.43
N TYR A 158 5.21 1.05 16.28
CA TYR A 158 4.04 1.87 15.96
C TYR A 158 3.44 1.51 14.58
N HIS A 159 4.29 1.18 13.60
CA HIS A 159 3.81 0.69 12.29
C HIS A 159 3.13 -0.68 12.39
N LEU A 160 3.59 -1.55 13.29
CA LEU A 160 2.97 -2.85 13.55
C LEU A 160 1.49 -2.67 13.91
N GLY A 161 1.19 -1.73 14.82
CA GLY A 161 -0.17 -1.39 15.19
C GLY A 161 -0.99 -0.80 14.05
N VAL A 162 -0.43 0.15 13.30
CA VAL A 162 -1.12 0.76 12.14
C VAL A 162 -1.42 -0.27 11.04
N VAL A 163 -0.45 -1.13 10.70
CA VAL A 163 -0.62 -2.19 9.70
C VAL A 163 -1.67 -3.20 10.18
N LYS A 164 -1.62 -3.62 11.44
CA LYS A 164 -2.62 -4.52 12.03
C LYS A 164 -4.03 -3.96 11.88
N THR A 165 -4.28 -2.73 12.33
CA THR A 165 -5.60 -2.08 12.18
C THR A 165 -6.06 -1.97 10.72
N LEU A 166 -5.15 -1.69 9.77
CA LEU A 166 -5.51 -1.66 8.36
C LEU A 166 -5.76 -3.05 7.77
N MET A 167 -5.11 -4.10 8.28
CA MET A 167 -5.35 -5.49 7.88
C MET A 167 -6.69 -5.99 8.43
N ASP A 168 -6.91 -5.88 9.74
CA ASP A 168 -8.13 -6.26 10.45
C ASP A 168 -9.40 -5.67 9.81
N GLN A 169 -9.30 -4.46 9.26
CA GLN A 169 -10.42 -3.71 8.67
C GLN A 169 -10.55 -3.84 7.13
N GLY A 170 -9.69 -4.63 6.47
CA GLY A 170 -9.72 -4.82 5.01
C GLY A 170 -9.32 -3.56 4.20
N LEU A 171 -8.38 -2.78 4.75
CA LEU A 171 -7.95 -1.47 4.23
C LEU A 171 -6.47 -1.39 3.83
N LEU A 172 -5.67 -2.40 4.15
CA LEU A 172 -4.23 -2.45 3.86
C LEU A 172 -3.95 -2.30 2.34
N PRO A 173 -3.31 -1.21 1.87
CA PRO A 173 -3.10 -1.00 0.44
C PRO A 173 -2.12 -2.00 -0.17
N ARG A 174 -2.36 -2.39 -1.44
CA ARG A 174 -1.43 -3.26 -2.18
C ARG A 174 -0.08 -2.59 -2.47
N VAL A 175 0.00 -1.26 -2.55
CA VAL A 175 1.26 -0.52 -2.73
C VAL A 175 1.77 -0.06 -1.37
N ILE A 176 2.97 -0.47 -1.01
CA ILE A 176 3.56 -0.18 0.31
C ILE A 176 4.99 0.32 0.10
N SER A 177 5.36 1.40 0.77
CA SER A 177 6.73 1.92 0.80
C SER A 177 7.25 1.96 2.23
N GLY A 178 8.51 1.59 2.43
CA GLY A 178 9.14 1.60 3.74
C GLY A 178 10.56 2.16 3.71
N SER A 179 10.90 2.89 4.76
CA SER A 179 12.17 3.57 4.99
C SER A 179 12.67 3.25 6.39
N SER A 180 13.94 2.86 6.57
CA SER A 180 14.50 2.51 7.88
C SER A 180 13.64 1.46 8.61
N ALA A 181 13.21 1.72 9.84
CA ALA A 181 12.26 0.87 10.58
C ALA A 181 10.97 0.53 9.78
N GLY A 182 10.44 1.47 9.01
CA GLY A 182 9.32 1.23 8.10
C GLY A 182 9.64 0.26 6.96
N SER A 183 10.92 0.11 6.58
CA SER A 183 11.36 -0.88 5.58
C SER A 183 11.29 -2.31 6.12
N ILE A 184 11.53 -2.53 7.42
CA ILE A 184 11.38 -3.84 8.07
C ILE A 184 9.92 -4.30 7.95
N MET A 185 8.97 -3.45 8.36
CA MET A 185 7.54 -3.73 8.27
C MET A 185 7.08 -3.88 6.81
N ALA A 186 7.58 -3.06 5.88
CA ALA A 186 7.31 -3.26 4.45
C ALA A 186 7.87 -4.61 3.93
N GLY A 187 9.03 -5.05 4.44
CA GLY A 187 9.59 -6.37 4.16
C GLY A 187 8.70 -7.51 4.67
N VAL A 188 8.28 -7.47 5.94
CA VAL A 188 7.36 -8.44 6.56
C VAL A 188 6.06 -8.53 5.75
N VAL A 189 5.39 -7.40 5.52
CA VAL A 189 4.11 -7.35 4.79
C VAL A 189 4.29 -7.70 3.30
N GLY A 190 5.47 -7.52 2.71
CA GLY A 190 5.76 -7.96 1.35
C GLY A 190 5.97 -9.46 1.19
N THR A 191 6.44 -10.14 2.24
CA THR A 191 6.92 -11.53 2.19
C THR A 191 5.96 -12.57 2.79
N HIS A 192 4.93 -12.15 3.52
CA HIS A 192 3.92 -13.03 4.13
C HIS A 192 2.54 -12.83 3.47
N THR A 193 1.85 -13.92 3.15
CA THR A 193 0.42 -13.90 2.74
C THR A 193 -0.47 -13.41 3.89
N ASP A 194 -1.73 -13.05 3.62
CA ASP A 194 -2.66 -12.58 4.66
C ASP A 194 -2.78 -13.58 5.82
N LYS A 195 -2.91 -14.88 5.53
CA LYS A 195 -2.95 -15.97 6.54
C LYS A 195 -1.66 -16.13 7.35
N GLU A 196 -0.50 -15.81 6.77
CA GLU A 196 0.78 -15.77 7.50
C GLU A 196 0.90 -14.51 8.38
N LEU A 197 0.35 -13.37 7.93
CA LEU A 197 0.29 -12.14 8.72
C LEU A 197 -0.72 -12.24 9.87
N GLU A 198 -1.90 -12.83 9.65
CA GLU A 198 -2.89 -13.14 10.70
C GLU A 198 -2.24 -13.93 11.84
N HIS A 199 -1.35 -14.89 11.52
CA HIS A 199 -0.57 -15.61 12.51
C HIS A 199 0.51 -14.74 13.17
N PHE A 200 1.23 -13.93 12.40
CA PHE A 200 2.24 -12.99 12.90
C PHE A 200 1.66 -12.01 13.94
N PHE A 201 0.48 -11.44 13.66
CA PHE A 201 -0.21 -10.48 14.54
C PHE A 201 -0.98 -11.12 15.72
N LEU A 202 -0.87 -12.43 15.96
CA LEU A 202 -1.46 -13.06 17.15
C LEU A 202 -0.76 -12.55 18.43
N PRO A 203 -1.49 -12.22 19.51
CA PRO A 203 -0.89 -11.68 20.73
C PRO A 203 0.30 -12.50 21.27
N ALA A 204 0.20 -13.82 21.32
CA ALA A 204 1.29 -14.68 21.80
C ALA A 204 2.58 -14.58 20.96
N ASN A 205 2.44 -14.38 19.64
CA ASN A 205 3.59 -14.19 18.75
C ASN A 205 4.15 -12.77 18.89
N VAL A 206 3.28 -11.75 18.95
CA VAL A 206 3.68 -10.35 19.18
C VAL A 206 4.38 -10.17 20.53
N HIS A 207 3.93 -10.83 21.60
CA HIS A 207 4.62 -10.86 22.90
C HIS A 207 6.00 -11.53 22.78
N PHE A 208 6.09 -12.72 22.17
CA PHE A 208 7.38 -13.42 21.97
C PHE A 208 8.38 -12.62 21.11
N GLU A 209 7.89 -11.85 20.14
CA GLU A 209 8.71 -10.92 19.37
C GLU A 209 9.08 -9.69 20.20
N ALA A 210 8.16 -9.09 20.96
CA ALA A 210 8.42 -7.96 21.86
C ALA A 210 9.43 -8.31 22.98
N GLU A 211 9.35 -9.49 23.59
CA GLU A 211 10.35 -9.96 24.59
C GLU A 211 11.75 -9.97 23.98
N ARG A 212 11.87 -10.57 22.79
CA ARG A 212 13.15 -10.82 22.12
C ARG A 212 13.68 -9.61 21.36
N GLU A 213 12.82 -8.67 20.99
CA GLU A 213 13.22 -7.38 20.41
C GLU A 213 13.47 -6.33 21.48
N ALA A 214 12.79 -6.30 22.63
CA ALA A 214 13.22 -5.51 23.78
C ALA A 214 14.63 -5.92 24.23
N SER A 215 14.93 -7.24 24.20
CA SER A 215 16.27 -7.78 24.41
C SER A 215 17.27 -7.31 23.34
N ALA A 216 16.94 -7.42 22.05
CA ALA A 216 17.84 -7.03 20.95
C ALA A 216 18.03 -5.51 20.80
N PHE A 217 17.01 -4.70 21.08
CA PHE A 217 17.13 -3.24 21.12
C PHE A 217 17.89 -2.79 22.38
N THR A 218 17.77 -3.52 23.50
CA THR A 218 18.60 -3.30 24.69
C THR A 218 20.08 -3.60 24.43
N SER A 219 20.44 -4.70 23.77
CA SER A 219 21.84 -4.94 23.37
C SER A 219 22.34 -3.90 22.37
N MET A 220 21.53 -3.56 21.37
CA MET A 220 21.86 -2.63 20.29
C MET A 220 22.08 -1.18 20.74
N PHE A 221 21.29 -0.66 21.70
CA PHE A 221 21.38 0.73 22.15
C PHE A 221 22.04 0.94 23.52
N PHE A 222 22.09 -0.09 24.37
CA PHE A 222 22.56 0.03 25.77
C PHE A 222 23.54 -1.06 26.19
N GLY A 223 23.97 -1.94 25.29
CA GLY A 223 25.03 -2.91 25.55
C GLY A 223 26.36 -2.23 25.88
N SER A 224 27.11 -2.76 26.86
CA SER A 224 28.33 -2.14 27.41
C SER A 224 29.57 -2.20 26.50
N ASN A 225 29.40 -2.14 25.17
CA ASN A 225 30.47 -2.22 24.19
C ASN A 225 30.12 -1.37 22.96
N PRO A 226 30.94 -0.39 22.51
CA PRO A 226 30.57 0.57 21.46
C PRO A 226 30.56 -0.01 20.03
N GLN A 227 30.75 -1.32 19.86
CA GLN A 227 30.43 -2.03 18.62
C GLN A 227 28.98 -2.52 18.70
N ILE A 228 28.05 -1.69 18.22
CA ILE A 228 26.65 -2.05 18.01
C ILE A 228 26.63 -3.25 17.04
N ASP A 229 26.13 -4.41 17.48
CA ASP A 229 26.27 -5.63 16.68
C ASP A 229 25.35 -5.61 15.45
N VAL A 230 25.97 -5.47 14.28
CA VAL A 230 25.31 -5.64 12.96
C VAL A 230 24.68 -7.03 12.87
N GLY A 231 25.26 -8.03 13.53
CA GLY A 231 24.72 -9.38 13.63
C GLY A 231 23.42 -9.48 14.43
N ASP A 232 23.17 -8.64 15.45
CA ASP A 232 21.87 -8.60 16.14
C ASP A 232 20.78 -8.10 15.19
N LEU A 233 21.06 -7.03 14.44
CA LEU A 233 20.15 -6.47 13.43
C LEU A 233 19.91 -7.45 12.26
N GLU A 234 20.96 -8.12 11.78
CA GLU A 234 20.86 -9.14 10.74
C GLU A 234 20.05 -10.36 11.23
N ARG A 235 20.27 -10.82 12.47
CA ARG A 235 19.50 -11.92 13.08
C ARG A 235 18.04 -11.55 13.38
N LEU A 236 17.73 -10.27 13.57
CA LEU A 236 16.36 -9.74 13.68
C LEU A 236 15.68 -9.72 12.31
N ILE A 237 16.30 -9.14 11.28
CA ILE A 237 15.75 -9.09 9.91
C ILE A 237 15.65 -10.50 9.29
N ALA A 238 16.59 -11.40 9.55
CA ALA A 238 16.55 -12.77 9.08
C ALA A 238 15.50 -13.65 9.80
N ARG A 239 14.95 -13.19 10.93
CA ARG A 239 13.79 -13.81 11.60
C ARG A 239 12.49 -13.31 11.00
N MET A 240 12.31 -11.98 10.94
CA MET A 240 11.07 -11.34 10.48
C MET A 240 10.85 -11.42 8.96
N VAL A 241 11.89 -11.48 8.15
CA VAL A 241 11.78 -11.42 6.68
C VAL A 241 12.41 -12.68 6.06
N PRO A 242 11.65 -13.56 5.38
CA PRO A 242 12.18 -14.67 4.58
C PRO A 242 13.19 -14.24 3.50
N ASP A 243 14.06 -15.15 3.06
CA ASP A 243 15.09 -14.86 2.05
C ASP A 243 14.53 -14.83 0.61
N LEU A 244 13.70 -13.82 0.37
CA LEU A 244 13.04 -13.57 -0.91
C LEU A 244 13.59 -12.32 -1.56
N THR A 245 13.64 -12.35 -2.88
CA THR A 245 13.80 -11.18 -3.75
C THR A 245 12.49 -10.42 -3.88
N PHE A 246 12.57 -9.16 -4.33
CA PHE A 246 11.37 -8.36 -4.60
C PHE A 246 10.41 -9.04 -5.59
N GLN A 247 10.92 -9.74 -6.60
CA GLN A 247 10.08 -10.47 -7.55
C GLN A 247 9.39 -11.68 -6.90
N GLU A 248 10.13 -12.54 -6.19
CA GLU A 248 9.58 -13.73 -5.52
C GLU A 248 8.51 -13.35 -4.48
N ALA A 249 8.79 -12.33 -3.65
CA ALA A 249 7.85 -11.83 -2.66
C ALA A 249 6.59 -11.26 -3.31
N TYR A 250 6.76 -10.44 -4.36
CA TYR A 250 5.64 -9.92 -5.13
C TYR A 250 4.85 -11.04 -5.84
N GLU A 251 5.46 -12.17 -6.19
CA GLU A 251 4.78 -13.35 -6.72
C GLU A 251 4.03 -14.17 -5.66
N LYS A 252 4.58 -14.26 -4.44
CA LYS A 252 3.95 -14.91 -3.28
C LYS A 252 2.73 -14.14 -2.77
N THR A 253 2.84 -12.82 -2.57
CA THR A 253 1.84 -12.02 -1.84
C THR A 253 0.99 -11.10 -2.71
N GLY A 254 1.44 -10.77 -3.92
CA GLY A 254 0.79 -9.76 -4.76
C GLY A 254 0.92 -8.32 -4.25
N ARG A 255 1.63 -8.06 -3.14
CA ARG A 255 1.84 -6.71 -2.61
C ARG A 255 3.08 -6.07 -3.25
N GLN A 256 2.91 -4.82 -3.69
CA GLN A 256 3.88 -4.02 -4.42
C GLN A 256 4.73 -3.21 -3.44
N ILE A 257 5.62 -3.91 -2.73
CA ILE A 257 6.51 -3.27 -1.76
C ILE A 257 7.63 -2.48 -2.43
N SER A 258 8.05 -1.40 -1.79
CA SER A 258 9.20 -0.58 -2.18
C SER A 258 10.01 -0.18 -0.96
N ILE A 259 11.34 -0.25 -1.07
CA ILE A 259 12.27 0.14 0.00
C ILE A 259 13.16 1.28 -0.49
N THR A 260 13.29 2.34 0.31
CA THR A 260 14.17 3.48 0.02
C THR A 260 15.57 3.24 0.57
N VAL A 261 16.59 3.57 -0.22
CA VAL A 261 18.00 3.53 0.21
C VAL A 261 18.73 4.77 -0.28
N ALA A 262 19.53 5.39 0.59
CA ALA A 262 20.42 6.49 0.24
C ALA A 262 21.80 5.93 -0.17
N PRO A 263 22.53 6.57 -1.11
CA PRO A 263 23.89 6.19 -1.43
C PRO A 263 24.85 6.71 -0.34
N SER A 264 25.94 5.96 -0.10
CA SER A 264 27.03 6.44 0.77
C SER A 264 27.91 7.53 0.13
N GLU A 265 27.67 7.87 -1.14
CA GLU A 265 28.48 8.78 -1.95
C GLU A 265 27.75 10.11 -2.22
N PRO A 266 28.36 11.29 -1.96
CA PRO A 266 27.67 12.59 -2.04
C PRO A 266 27.07 12.96 -3.41
N HIS A 267 27.61 12.43 -4.50
CA HIS A 267 27.21 12.79 -5.88
C HIS A 267 26.10 11.90 -6.46
N GLN A 268 25.60 10.92 -5.68
CA GLN A 268 24.54 10.01 -6.13
C GLN A 268 23.17 10.39 -5.53
N ARG A 269 22.09 9.90 -6.15
CA ARG A 269 20.71 10.07 -5.64
C ARG A 269 20.19 8.77 -5.02
N SER A 270 19.29 8.88 -4.05
CA SER A 270 18.59 7.75 -3.43
C SER A 270 17.87 6.88 -4.46
N ARG A 271 17.73 5.58 -4.15
CA ARG A 271 17.00 4.61 -4.97
C ARG A 271 15.75 4.12 -4.27
N LEU A 272 14.78 3.72 -5.08
CA LEU A 272 13.59 2.99 -4.66
C LEU A 272 13.69 1.57 -5.21
N LEU A 273 13.94 0.60 -4.34
CA LEU A 273 14.12 -0.82 -4.68
C LEU A 273 12.76 -1.51 -4.63
N ASN A 274 12.34 -2.15 -5.72
CA ASN A 274 11.11 -2.92 -5.80
C ASN A 274 11.13 -3.90 -6.98
N ALA A 275 10.03 -4.65 -7.17
CA ALA A 275 9.92 -5.67 -8.22
C ALA A 275 10.04 -5.13 -9.66
N ILE A 276 9.88 -3.82 -9.89
CA ILE A 276 10.04 -3.20 -11.21
C ILE A 276 11.48 -2.68 -11.40
N THR A 277 12.06 -2.05 -10.38
CA THR A 277 13.36 -1.38 -10.46
C THR A 277 14.55 -2.28 -10.10
N SER A 278 14.31 -3.35 -9.35
CA SER A 278 15.33 -4.21 -8.73
C SER A 278 14.77 -5.62 -8.42
N PRO A 279 14.14 -6.33 -9.39
CA PRO A 279 13.42 -7.58 -9.16
C PRO A 279 14.21 -8.64 -8.39
N ASN A 280 15.48 -8.82 -8.73
CA ASN A 280 16.34 -9.88 -8.20
C ASN A 280 17.02 -9.51 -6.87
N VAL A 281 16.87 -8.28 -6.35
CA VAL A 281 17.53 -7.86 -5.10
C VAL A 281 16.84 -8.52 -3.90
N LEU A 282 17.64 -9.08 -2.99
CA LEU A 282 17.16 -9.70 -1.74
C LEU A 282 16.58 -8.65 -0.81
N ILE A 283 15.36 -8.88 -0.32
CA ILE A 283 14.65 -7.94 0.55
C ILE A 283 15.40 -7.76 1.87
N ARG A 284 15.94 -8.84 2.47
CA ARG A 284 16.80 -8.77 3.66
C ARG A 284 17.93 -7.76 3.49
N SER A 285 18.64 -7.80 2.37
CA SER A 285 19.74 -6.91 2.06
C SER A 285 19.28 -5.46 1.80
N ALA A 286 18.11 -5.28 1.17
CA ALA A 286 17.50 -3.97 1.00
C ALA A 286 17.05 -3.34 2.33
N VAL A 287 16.49 -4.13 3.26
CA VAL A 287 16.12 -3.69 4.62
C VAL A 287 17.38 -3.35 5.42
N MET A 288 18.40 -4.23 5.45
CA MET A 288 19.70 -3.94 6.09
C MET A 288 20.31 -2.62 5.59
N ALA A 289 20.27 -2.37 4.28
CA ALA A 289 20.73 -1.10 3.70
C ALA A 289 19.85 0.10 4.07
N SER A 290 18.53 -0.08 4.14
CA SER A 290 17.59 0.98 4.50
C SER A 290 17.62 1.31 6.00
N CYS A 291 18.05 0.39 6.86
CA CYS A 291 18.28 0.60 8.30
C CYS A 291 19.72 1.04 8.66
N ALA A 292 20.63 1.13 7.68
CA ALA A 292 22.04 1.44 7.93
C ALA A 292 22.27 2.94 8.19
N VAL A 293 21.87 3.41 9.37
CA VAL A 293 22.02 4.81 9.82
C VAL A 293 23.51 5.18 9.88
N PRO A 294 23.99 6.18 9.11
CA PRO A 294 25.39 6.61 9.11
C PRO A 294 25.89 6.97 10.52
N GLY A 295 27.05 6.43 10.88
CA GLY A 295 27.67 6.64 12.20
C GLY A 295 27.17 5.71 13.30
N VAL A 296 26.04 5.03 13.10
CA VAL A 296 25.52 3.96 13.97
C VAL A 296 25.87 2.59 13.36
N PHE A 297 25.60 2.42 12.06
CA PHE A 297 25.83 1.19 11.31
C PHE A 297 26.75 1.42 10.10
N PRO A 298 27.52 0.40 9.66
CA PRO A 298 28.35 0.50 8.47
C PRO A 298 27.52 0.49 7.17
N PRO A 299 27.91 1.24 6.12
CA PRO A 299 27.23 1.20 4.83
C PRO A 299 27.22 -0.19 4.18
N VAL A 300 26.05 -0.62 3.72
CA VAL A 300 25.75 -1.99 3.26
C VAL A 300 25.89 -2.10 1.73
N THR A 301 26.47 -3.19 1.24
CA THR A 301 26.42 -3.58 -0.17
C THR A 301 25.17 -4.42 -0.41
N LEU A 302 24.39 -4.11 -1.45
CA LEU A 302 23.18 -4.87 -1.78
C LEU A 302 23.52 -6.27 -2.33
N MET A 303 22.65 -7.24 -2.10
CA MET A 303 22.71 -8.59 -2.65
C MET A 303 21.52 -8.90 -3.56
N ALA A 304 21.73 -9.72 -4.58
CA ALA A 304 20.70 -10.19 -5.50
C ALA A 304 20.88 -11.67 -5.82
N LYS A 305 19.80 -12.39 -6.16
CA LYS A 305 19.90 -13.77 -6.67
C LYS A 305 20.34 -13.77 -8.13
N ASN A 306 21.31 -14.63 -8.46
CA ASN A 306 21.74 -14.90 -9.83
C ASN A 306 20.77 -15.89 -10.53
N MET A 307 21.08 -16.29 -11.77
CA MET A 307 20.23 -17.22 -12.55
C MET A 307 20.21 -18.67 -12.01
N HIS A 308 21.06 -19.00 -11.04
CA HIS A 308 21.12 -20.29 -10.34
C HIS A 308 20.44 -20.21 -8.95
N GLY A 309 19.94 -19.03 -8.55
CA GLY A 309 19.32 -18.78 -7.24
C GLY A 309 20.30 -18.36 -6.14
N GLU A 310 21.60 -18.29 -6.44
CA GLU A 310 22.67 -17.99 -5.48
C GLU A 310 22.79 -16.48 -5.23
N ALA A 311 23.16 -16.08 -4.01
CA ALA A 311 23.34 -14.68 -3.67
C ALA A 311 24.66 -14.10 -4.22
N GLN A 312 24.57 -12.98 -4.94
CA GLN A 312 25.70 -12.24 -5.52
C GLN A 312 25.59 -10.74 -5.19
N THR A 313 26.72 -10.04 -5.15
CA THR A 313 26.79 -8.59 -4.94
C THR A 313 26.10 -7.80 -6.04
N TYR A 314 25.06 -7.06 -5.68
CA TYR A 314 24.34 -6.15 -6.57
C TYR A 314 25.02 -4.77 -6.58
N LEU A 315 25.73 -4.48 -7.67
CA LEU A 315 26.54 -3.26 -7.86
C LEU A 315 27.65 -3.14 -6.78
N PRO A 316 28.65 -4.05 -6.77
CA PRO A 316 29.66 -4.14 -5.70
C PRO A 316 30.50 -2.88 -5.47
N THR A 317 30.56 -1.96 -6.44
CA THR A 317 31.24 -0.67 -6.32
C THR A 317 30.48 0.37 -5.50
N ARG A 318 29.23 0.10 -5.08
CA ARG A 318 28.36 1.04 -4.37
C ARG A 318 27.96 0.52 -3.00
N LYS A 319 27.98 1.41 -2.01
CA LYS A 319 27.42 1.15 -0.68
C LYS A 319 26.23 2.06 -0.40
N TRP A 320 25.31 1.54 0.41
CA TRP A 320 24.02 2.14 0.70
C TRP A 320 23.86 2.36 2.20
N VAL A 321 23.10 3.40 2.55
CA VAL A 321 22.80 3.84 3.91
C VAL A 321 21.31 4.19 4.01
N ASP A 322 20.88 4.51 5.23
CA ASP A 322 19.46 4.68 5.57
C ASP A 322 18.66 5.56 4.59
N GLY A 323 17.52 5.06 4.15
CA GLY A 323 16.67 5.69 3.14
C GLY A 323 16.07 7.03 3.57
N SER A 324 15.79 7.18 4.87
CA SER A 324 15.09 8.35 5.44
C SER A 324 15.84 9.66 5.23
N ILE A 325 17.17 9.59 5.17
CA ILE A 325 18.07 10.74 5.03
C ILE A 325 17.89 11.44 3.68
N ALA A 326 17.39 10.75 2.65
CA ALA A 326 17.39 11.27 1.28
C ALA A 326 16.04 11.17 0.53
N ASP A 327 15.13 10.29 0.92
CA ASP A 327 13.75 10.20 0.40
C ASP A 327 12.92 9.28 1.31
N ASP A 328 12.40 9.80 2.44
CA ASP A 328 11.64 8.98 3.40
C ASP A 328 10.24 8.60 2.86
N LEU A 329 9.61 9.51 2.11
CA LEU A 329 8.25 9.39 1.56
C LEU A 329 8.25 9.58 0.02
N PRO A 330 8.56 8.52 -0.76
CA PRO A 330 8.85 8.61 -2.20
C PRO A 330 7.60 8.74 -3.09
N ALA A 331 6.59 9.51 -2.68
CA ALA A 331 5.27 9.62 -3.31
C ALA A 331 5.32 9.85 -4.83
N LYS A 332 6.16 10.80 -5.27
CA LYS A 332 6.38 11.14 -6.70
C LYS A 332 6.93 9.96 -7.51
N ARG A 333 7.69 9.05 -6.89
CA ARG A 333 8.22 7.82 -7.53
C ARG A 333 7.17 6.71 -7.56
N LEU A 334 6.44 6.52 -6.47
CA LEU A 334 5.34 5.55 -6.37
C LEU A 334 4.25 5.86 -7.40
N SER A 335 3.89 7.15 -7.55
CA SER A 335 2.91 7.60 -8.55
C SER A 335 3.29 7.16 -9.96
N ARG A 336 4.55 7.37 -10.33
CA ARG A 336 5.10 7.00 -11.65
C ARG A 336 5.17 5.49 -11.89
N LEU A 337 5.41 4.67 -10.86
CA LEU A 337 5.56 3.22 -11.00
C LEU A 337 4.24 2.45 -10.88
N TYR A 338 3.33 2.91 -10.02
CA TYR A 338 2.14 2.16 -9.60
C TYR A 338 0.83 2.93 -9.83
N SER A 339 0.87 4.11 -10.48
CA SER A 339 -0.30 4.98 -10.69
C SER A 339 -1.00 5.38 -9.37
N THR A 340 -0.22 5.58 -8.31
CA THR A 340 -0.75 6.02 -7.00
C THR A 340 -0.98 7.52 -6.97
N ASN A 341 -2.02 7.95 -6.27
CA ASN A 341 -2.45 9.34 -6.15
C ASN A 341 -3.15 9.65 -4.81
N HIS A 342 -3.22 8.70 -3.90
CA HIS A 342 -3.70 8.87 -2.53
C HIS A 342 -2.72 8.18 -1.56
N TYR A 343 -2.36 8.86 -0.49
CA TYR A 343 -1.22 8.48 0.37
C TYR A 343 -1.61 8.43 1.84
N ILE A 344 -1.53 7.22 2.40
CA ILE A 344 -1.67 6.95 3.83
C ILE A 344 -0.24 6.89 4.39
N VAL A 345 0.09 7.78 5.31
CA VAL A 345 1.44 7.89 5.89
C VAL A 345 1.37 7.50 7.36
N SER A 346 2.15 6.50 7.77
CA SER A 346 2.46 6.26 9.17
C SER A 346 3.78 6.95 9.48
N MET A 347 3.73 8.05 10.23
CA MET A 347 4.90 8.89 10.49
C MET A 347 5.37 8.77 11.93
N VAL A 348 6.54 8.14 12.08
CA VAL A 348 7.23 7.95 13.36
C VAL A 348 8.43 8.89 13.54
N ASN A 349 8.96 9.49 12.47
CA ASN A 349 10.13 10.36 12.52
C ASN A 349 9.91 11.56 13.49
N PRO A 350 10.60 11.59 14.65
CA PRO A 350 10.37 12.63 15.66
C PRO A 350 10.84 14.01 15.21
N ILE A 351 11.74 14.10 14.22
CA ILE A 351 12.23 15.35 13.63
C ILE A 351 11.20 15.92 12.64
N ALA A 352 10.45 15.07 11.94
CA ALA A 352 9.45 15.48 10.94
C ALA A 352 8.12 15.95 11.55
N THR A 353 7.66 15.29 12.61
CA THR A 353 6.32 15.53 13.20
C THR A 353 6.01 16.95 13.72
N PRO A 354 6.98 17.84 14.07
CA PRO A 354 6.70 19.25 14.36
C PRO A 354 6.44 20.10 13.11
N PHE A 355 6.92 19.67 11.94
CA PHE A 355 6.80 20.37 10.65
C PHE A 355 5.61 19.89 9.80
N LEU A 356 4.96 18.78 10.18
CA LEU A 356 3.66 18.42 9.64
C LEU A 356 2.64 19.55 9.88
N ASP A 357 1.85 19.86 8.86
CA ASP A 357 0.65 20.69 9.00
C ASP A 357 -0.42 19.96 9.83
N ARG A 358 -0.22 20.03 11.15
CA ARG A 358 -1.27 19.81 12.15
C ARG A 358 -2.24 20.98 12.09
N ASP A 359 -3.07 20.95 11.03
CA ASP A 359 -4.34 21.67 10.84
C ASP A 359 -5.39 21.20 11.88
N GLN A 360 -5.01 21.32 13.15
CA GLN A 360 -5.89 21.48 14.29
C GLN A 360 -6.32 22.96 14.33
N ASP A 361 -7.39 23.29 15.08
CA ASP A 361 -7.89 24.66 15.24
C ASP A 361 -6.95 25.57 16.08
N ARG A 362 -5.69 25.71 15.65
CA ARG A 362 -4.77 26.74 16.12
C ARG A 362 -5.27 28.11 15.64
N SER A 363 -5.56 28.97 16.59
CA SER A 363 -5.81 30.41 16.39
C SER A 363 -4.83 30.99 15.37
N ALA A 364 -5.28 31.94 14.55
CA ALA A 364 -4.44 32.56 13.52
C ALA A 364 -3.12 33.10 14.07
N LEU A 365 -3.13 33.61 15.31
CA LEU A 365 -1.93 34.05 16.03
C LEU A 365 -0.94 32.90 16.30
N ALA A 366 -1.43 31.73 16.71
CA ALA A 366 -0.61 30.55 16.99
C ALA A 366 -0.06 29.89 15.72
N ARG A 367 -0.77 30.00 14.58
CA ARG A 367 -0.22 29.64 13.27
C ARG A 367 0.85 30.63 12.81
N ALA A 368 0.58 31.94 12.90
CA ALA A 368 1.54 33.00 12.56
C ALA A 368 2.84 32.90 13.38
N LEU A 369 2.76 32.68 14.69
CA LEU A 369 3.91 32.44 15.58
C LEU A 369 4.64 31.13 15.24
N GLY A 370 3.91 30.07 14.86
CA GLY A 370 4.50 28.81 14.39
C GLY A 370 5.30 28.99 13.09
N SER A 371 4.73 29.68 12.10
CA SER A 371 5.42 29.99 10.83
C SER A 371 6.59 30.96 11.03
N LEU A 372 6.51 31.91 11.97
CA LEU A 372 7.63 32.77 12.36
C LEU A 372 8.75 31.96 13.02
N GLY A 373 8.43 31.06 13.95
CA GLY A 373 9.41 30.19 14.60
C GLY A 373 10.11 29.25 13.60
N ALA A 374 9.36 28.64 12.69
CA ALA A 374 9.91 27.81 11.62
C ALA A 374 10.75 28.62 10.63
N GLY A 375 10.30 29.82 10.25
CA GLY A 375 11.04 30.74 9.37
C GLY A 375 12.35 31.20 9.99
N VAL A 376 12.33 31.70 11.23
CA VAL A 376 13.53 32.12 11.98
C VAL A 376 14.48 30.94 12.21
N GLY A 377 13.96 29.74 12.50
CA GLY A 377 14.77 28.52 12.60
C GLY A 377 15.48 28.18 11.29
N ARG A 378 14.78 28.26 10.15
CA ARG A 378 15.35 28.03 8.81
C ARG A 378 16.38 29.10 8.44
N GLU A 379 16.13 30.35 8.79
CA GLU A 379 17.05 31.46 8.52
C GLU A 379 18.31 31.41 9.38
N LEU A 380 18.19 31.03 10.66
CA LEU A 380 19.34 30.73 11.51
C LEU A 380 20.16 29.55 10.98
N LEU A 381 19.51 28.47 10.54
CA LEU A 381 20.21 27.33 9.92
C LEU A 381 20.91 27.73 8.60
N ASN A 382 20.30 28.58 7.79
CA ASN A 382 20.91 29.16 6.58
C ASN A 382 22.11 30.06 6.91
N PHE A 383 22.02 30.87 7.97
CA PHE A 383 23.13 31.70 8.46
C PHE A 383 24.30 30.84 8.98
N TYR A 384 24.00 29.80 9.79
CA TYR A 384 25.01 28.83 10.24
C TYR A 384 25.61 28.04 9.08
N ARG A 385 24.83 27.67 8.06
CA ARG A 385 25.34 27.08 6.80
C ARG A 385 26.33 28.02 6.09
N GLY A 386 26.05 29.32 6.05
CA GLY A 386 26.96 30.33 5.50
C GLY A 386 28.27 30.51 6.29
N ILE A 387 28.30 30.15 7.57
CA ILE A 387 29.51 30.11 8.41
C ILE A 387 30.24 28.77 8.24
N ALA A 388 29.52 27.65 8.35
CA ALA A 388 30.07 26.29 8.25
C ALA A 388 30.70 26.02 6.89
N GLN A 389 30.12 26.52 5.79
CA GLN A 389 30.72 26.43 4.45
C GLN A 389 32.01 27.28 4.31
N LYS A 390 32.22 28.30 5.14
CA LYS A 390 33.44 29.15 5.14
C LYS A 390 34.55 28.64 6.06
N GLN A 391 34.28 27.65 6.91
CA GLN A 391 35.25 27.02 7.82
C GLN A 391 35.31 25.48 7.64
N GLY A 392 34.80 24.99 6.50
CA GLY A 392 34.27 23.63 6.36
C GLY A 392 35.28 22.48 6.42
N ASP A 393 36.56 22.73 6.19
CA ASP A 393 37.61 21.70 6.22
C ASP A 393 37.95 21.20 7.63
N THR A 394 37.54 21.93 8.67
CA THR A 394 37.91 21.61 10.05
C THR A 394 37.21 20.35 10.59
N TRP A 395 35.87 20.25 10.53
CA TRP A 395 35.09 19.13 11.09
C TRP A 395 34.17 18.44 10.06
N PRO A 396 34.68 17.47 9.26
CA PRO A 396 33.88 16.75 8.27
C PRO A 396 32.66 16.00 8.83
N ARG A 397 32.78 15.41 10.03
CA ARG A 397 31.67 14.67 10.68
C ARG A 397 30.50 15.59 11.07
N PHE A 398 30.81 16.81 11.54
CA PHE A 398 29.79 17.80 11.92
C PHE A 398 29.06 18.35 10.69
N ASN A 399 29.80 18.64 9.62
CA ASN A 399 29.20 19.06 8.34
C ASN A 399 28.33 17.94 7.72
N TYR A 400 28.74 16.68 7.80
CA TYR A 400 27.89 15.56 7.37
C TYR A 400 26.60 15.49 8.19
N MET A 401 26.69 15.55 9.53
CA MET A 401 25.53 15.55 10.44
C MET A 401 24.56 16.71 10.15
N LEU A 402 25.06 17.95 9.97
CA LEU A 402 24.23 19.10 9.62
C LEU A 402 23.53 18.92 8.27
N ASN A 403 24.23 18.39 7.26
CA ASN A 403 23.63 18.08 5.95
C ASN A 403 22.57 16.99 6.07
N THR A 404 22.76 15.95 6.90
CA THR A 404 21.75 14.93 7.20
C THR A 404 20.51 15.53 7.84
N VAL A 405 20.65 16.40 8.85
CA VAL A 405 19.50 17.06 9.50
C VAL A 405 18.78 18.00 8.53
N HIS A 406 19.50 18.75 7.70
CA HIS A 406 18.91 19.63 6.68
C HIS A 406 18.19 18.84 5.57
N ALA A 407 18.74 17.71 5.14
CA ALA A 407 18.13 16.81 4.16
C ALA A 407 16.91 16.06 4.72
N LEU A 408 16.85 15.86 6.05
CA LEU A 408 15.63 15.42 6.73
C LEU A 408 14.60 16.56 6.82
N MET A 409 15.00 17.80 7.13
CA MET A 409 14.05 18.92 7.31
C MET A 409 13.39 19.43 6.03
N ASP A 410 14.02 19.28 4.86
CA ASP A 410 13.51 19.78 3.57
C ASP A 410 12.48 18.86 2.87
N GLN A 411 12.06 17.74 3.47
CA GLN A 411 11.21 16.75 2.80
C GLN A 411 9.72 17.09 2.84
N ASP A 412 8.99 16.76 1.75
CA ASP A 412 7.53 16.87 1.65
C ASP A 412 6.85 15.80 2.55
N TYR A 413 6.69 16.10 3.84
CA TYR A 413 6.21 15.13 4.83
C TYR A 413 4.70 14.83 4.83
N SER A 414 3.91 15.43 3.94
CA SER A 414 2.45 15.31 3.93
C SER A 414 1.92 14.28 2.92
N GLY A 415 1.17 13.29 3.42
CA GLY A 415 0.19 12.54 2.64
C GLY A 415 -1.24 13.08 2.83
N ASP A 416 -2.21 12.48 2.14
CA ASP A 416 -3.64 12.78 2.30
C ASP A 416 -4.16 12.42 3.70
N ILE A 417 -3.60 11.35 4.28
CA ILE A 417 -3.95 10.79 5.59
C ILE A 417 -2.66 10.54 6.37
N ASN A 418 -2.46 11.21 7.50
CA ASN A 418 -1.22 11.16 8.28
C ASN A 418 -1.49 10.63 9.69
N ILE A 419 -1.06 9.40 9.94
CA ILE A 419 -1.19 8.68 11.22
C ILE A 419 0.09 8.94 12.02
N VAL A 420 -0.03 9.64 13.15
CA VAL A 420 1.08 10.19 13.94
C VAL A 420 0.94 9.83 15.43
N PRO A 421 2.04 9.49 16.14
CA PRO A 421 2.01 9.19 17.57
C PRO A 421 1.38 10.29 18.43
N SER A 422 0.97 9.91 19.64
CA SER A 422 0.48 10.82 20.67
C SER A 422 1.64 11.42 21.49
N PHE A 423 1.41 12.60 22.10
CA PHE A 423 2.48 13.41 22.71
C PHE A 423 3.34 12.71 23.78
N LYS A 424 2.87 11.62 24.41
CA LYS A 424 3.62 10.85 25.42
C LYS A 424 4.95 10.29 24.90
N TRP A 425 4.97 9.83 23.65
CA TRP A 425 6.11 9.13 23.05
C TRP A 425 7.20 10.05 22.48
N TYR A 426 6.98 11.37 22.50
CA TYR A 426 7.94 12.36 22.03
C TYR A 426 8.91 12.86 23.12
N ASN A 427 8.90 12.25 24.31
CA ASN A 427 9.93 12.49 25.31
C ASN A 427 11.24 11.85 24.84
N PRO A 428 12.27 12.61 24.43
CA PRO A 428 13.52 12.04 23.93
C PRO A 428 14.23 11.23 25.03
N THR A 429 13.99 11.55 26.30
CA THR A 429 14.47 10.79 27.46
C THR A 429 13.83 9.40 27.61
N LYS A 430 12.60 9.16 27.12
CA LYS A 430 12.01 7.79 27.07
C LYS A 430 12.56 7.02 25.87
N LEU A 431 12.80 7.70 24.75
CA LEU A 431 13.41 7.12 23.54
C LEU A 431 14.91 6.79 23.70
N LEU A 432 15.58 7.44 24.66
CA LEU A 432 16.99 7.23 25.04
C LEU A 432 17.15 6.44 26.36
N ALA A 433 16.10 5.74 26.80
CA ALA A 433 16.12 4.83 27.94
C ALA A 433 15.98 3.37 27.47
N HIS A 434 16.28 2.40 28.34
CA HIS A 434 16.01 0.99 28.09
C HIS A 434 14.52 0.79 27.78
N ILE A 435 14.21 0.32 26.57
CA ILE A 435 12.85 0.07 26.10
C ILE A 435 12.46 -1.37 26.52
N SER A 436 11.42 -1.48 27.34
CA SER A 436 10.91 -2.78 27.81
C SER A 436 9.94 -3.42 26.81
N GLU A 437 9.61 -4.70 27.00
CA GLU A 437 8.54 -5.38 26.25
C GLU A 437 7.22 -4.58 26.31
N ASN A 438 6.84 -4.13 27.52
CA ASN A 438 5.63 -3.32 27.76
C ASN A 438 5.66 -1.99 26.98
N ASP A 439 6.84 -1.40 26.77
CA ASP A 439 6.99 -0.18 25.96
C ASP A 439 6.77 -0.45 24.46
N LEU A 440 7.20 -1.61 23.95
CA LEU A 440 6.94 -2.03 22.56
C LEU A 440 5.45 -2.33 22.34
N ILE A 441 4.78 -2.88 23.35
CA ILE A 441 3.33 -3.13 23.33
C ILE A 441 2.56 -1.79 23.39
N GLU A 442 2.88 -0.88 24.31
CA GLU A 442 2.25 0.48 24.37
C GLU A 442 2.53 1.28 23.07
N LEU A 443 3.66 1.04 22.37
CA LEU A 443 3.91 1.59 21.03
C LEU A 443 2.98 1.00 19.95
N MET A 444 2.79 -0.33 19.94
CA MET A 444 1.86 -0.99 19.00
C MET A 444 0.41 -0.58 19.26
N GLU A 445 -0.05 -0.58 20.52
CA GLU A 445 -1.38 -0.08 20.91
C GLU A 445 -1.56 1.38 20.50
N GLY A 446 -0.55 2.23 20.76
CA GLY A 446 -0.52 3.61 20.30
C GLY A 446 -0.64 3.73 18.77
N GLY A 447 -0.09 2.79 18.01
CA GLY A 447 -0.29 2.65 16.56
C GLY A 447 -1.74 2.37 16.18
N GLN A 448 -2.36 1.37 16.81
CA GLN A 448 -3.77 1.00 16.59
C GLN A 448 -4.71 2.17 16.93
N HIS A 449 -4.56 2.76 18.13
CA HIS A 449 -5.36 3.90 18.59
C HIS A 449 -5.21 5.15 17.73
N SER A 450 -4.05 5.35 17.09
CA SER A 450 -3.86 6.46 16.15
C SER A 450 -4.46 6.17 14.77
N ALA A 451 -4.58 4.89 14.39
CA ALA A 451 -5.21 4.46 13.15
C ALA A 451 -6.74 4.49 13.23
N TYR A 452 -7.36 4.12 14.36
CA TYR A 452 -8.83 4.05 14.52
C TYR A 452 -9.58 5.32 14.00
N PRO A 453 -9.19 6.57 14.33
CA PRO A 453 -9.85 7.78 13.82
C PRO A 453 -9.71 8.00 12.31
N GLN A 454 -8.80 7.30 11.64
CA GLN A 454 -8.56 7.41 10.20
C GLN A 454 -9.19 6.26 9.41
N VAL A 455 -9.62 5.17 10.07
CA VAL A 455 -10.20 3.98 9.42
C VAL A 455 -11.34 4.33 8.49
N GLU A 456 -12.31 5.16 8.90
CA GLU A 456 -13.44 5.51 8.02
C GLU A 456 -13.07 6.46 6.88
N GLN A 457 -12.15 7.40 7.10
CA GLN A 457 -11.61 8.23 6.00
C GLN A 457 -10.92 7.35 4.96
N ILE A 458 -10.11 6.38 5.40
CA ILE A 458 -9.47 5.40 4.53
C ILE A 458 -10.53 4.53 3.84
N ARG A 459 -11.52 3.99 4.57
CA ARG A 459 -12.58 3.12 4.01
C ARG A 459 -13.33 3.81 2.88
N LEU A 460 -13.73 5.07 3.07
CA LEU A 460 -14.46 5.88 2.09
C LEU A 460 -13.58 6.30 0.92
N CYS A 461 -12.43 6.93 1.15
CA CYS A 461 -11.52 7.37 0.08
C CYS A 461 -11.02 6.22 -0.81
N THR A 462 -10.96 4.99 -0.27
CA THR A 462 -10.51 3.80 -1.00
C THR A 462 -11.63 2.88 -1.50
N ARG A 463 -12.92 3.13 -1.20
CA ARG A 463 -14.02 2.22 -1.59
C ARG A 463 -14.06 2.03 -3.11
N ILE A 464 -14.03 3.13 -3.85
CA ILE A 464 -14.09 3.14 -5.32
C ILE A 464 -12.89 2.40 -5.94
N SER A 465 -11.65 2.67 -5.49
CA SER A 465 -10.45 2.02 -6.03
C SER A 465 -10.37 0.53 -5.68
N ARG A 466 -10.81 0.13 -4.49
CA ARG A 466 -10.90 -1.30 -4.10
C ARG A 466 -11.92 -2.04 -4.96
N THR A 467 -13.11 -1.50 -5.17
CA THR A 467 -14.12 -2.09 -6.07
C THR A 467 -13.64 -2.16 -7.51
N MET A 468 -12.97 -1.12 -8.04
CA MET A 468 -12.36 -1.19 -9.37
C MET A 468 -11.28 -2.28 -9.46
N GLU A 469 -10.47 -2.47 -8.40
CA GLU A 469 -9.44 -3.52 -8.40
C GLU A 469 -10.05 -4.92 -8.37
N GLU A 470 -11.07 -5.14 -7.54
CA GLU A 470 -11.87 -6.37 -7.43
C GLU A 470 -12.56 -6.77 -8.74
N ILE A 471 -13.33 -5.85 -9.34
CA ILE A 471 -14.03 -6.06 -10.62
C ILE A 471 -13.02 -6.46 -11.70
N LEU A 472 -11.90 -5.76 -11.81
CA LEU A 472 -10.85 -6.09 -12.78
C LEU A 472 -10.17 -7.44 -12.47
N LEU A 473 -10.02 -7.86 -11.21
CA LEU A 473 -9.47 -9.19 -10.89
C LEU A 473 -10.42 -10.31 -11.37
N ARG A 474 -11.73 -10.10 -11.25
CA ARG A 474 -12.77 -11.01 -11.76
C ARG A 474 -12.73 -11.09 -13.28
N PHE A 475 -12.68 -9.96 -13.99
CA PHE A 475 -12.50 -9.94 -15.46
C PHE A 475 -11.18 -10.56 -15.93
N GLU A 476 -10.07 -10.39 -15.19
CA GLU A 476 -8.75 -10.88 -15.62
C GLU A 476 -8.52 -12.37 -15.29
N SER A 477 -9.18 -12.92 -14.27
CA SER A 477 -8.84 -14.23 -13.71
C SER A 477 -9.94 -14.98 -12.93
N GLY A 478 -11.11 -14.37 -12.74
CA GLY A 478 -12.23 -14.96 -11.99
C GLY A 478 -13.39 -15.41 -12.88
N ASP A 479 -14.59 -15.22 -12.36
CA ASP A 479 -15.88 -15.60 -12.92
C ASP A 479 -16.36 -14.71 -14.08
N LEU A 480 -16.09 -13.40 -14.02
CA LEU A 480 -16.39 -12.45 -15.10
C LEU A 480 -15.40 -12.50 -16.27
N ARG A 481 -14.50 -13.50 -16.32
CA ARG A 481 -13.51 -13.61 -17.41
C ARG A 481 -14.20 -13.93 -18.74
N PRO A 482 -14.07 -13.09 -19.79
CA PRO A 482 -14.67 -13.36 -21.08
C PRO A 482 -13.95 -14.48 -21.82
N ASP A 483 -14.63 -15.10 -22.78
CA ASP A 483 -14.03 -16.11 -23.64
C ASP A 483 -12.95 -15.48 -24.54
N GLU A 484 -11.80 -16.13 -24.72
CA GLU A 484 -10.61 -15.51 -25.33
C GLU A 484 -10.75 -15.14 -26.83
N LYS A 485 -11.91 -15.45 -27.42
CA LYS A 485 -12.29 -15.08 -28.79
C LYS A 485 -13.11 -13.79 -28.87
N GLU A 486 -13.69 -13.36 -27.76
CA GLU A 486 -14.72 -12.30 -27.72
C GLU A 486 -14.16 -10.93 -27.29
N PHE A 487 -12.94 -10.88 -26.74
CA PHE A 487 -12.35 -9.62 -26.26
C PHE A 487 -10.88 -9.44 -26.66
N HIS A 488 -10.41 -8.20 -26.62
CA HIS A 488 -9.03 -7.80 -26.84
C HIS A 488 -8.53 -6.97 -25.65
N ARG A 489 -7.48 -7.44 -24.96
CA ARG A 489 -6.93 -6.76 -23.78
C ARG A 489 -6.62 -5.28 -24.08
N PRO A 490 -7.30 -4.32 -23.44
CA PRO A 490 -7.09 -2.89 -23.69
C PRO A 490 -5.64 -2.46 -23.59
N ARG A 491 -5.21 -1.46 -24.38
CA ARG A 491 -3.87 -0.87 -24.23
C ARG A 491 -3.63 -0.36 -22.80
N ALA A 492 -4.69 0.07 -22.12
CA ALA A 492 -4.71 0.45 -20.71
C ALA A 492 -4.31 -0.70 -19.76
N SER A 493 -4.66 -1.96 -20.06
CA SER A 493 -4.36 -3.11 -19.20
C SER A 493 -2.85 -3.31 -19.00
N ARG A 494 -2.01 -2.84 -19.93
CA ARG A 494 -0.54 -2.91 -19.84
C ARG A 494 0.05 -2.08 -18.69
N ARG A 495 -0.71 -1.15 -18.10
CA ARG A 495 -0.32 -0.41 -16.88
C ARG A 495 -0.70 -1.14 -15.58
N ARG A 496 -1.54 -2.17 -15.67
CA ARG A 496 -1.92 -3.02 -14.55
C ARG A 496 -1.05 -4.29 -14.59
N PRO A 497 -0.46 -4.73 -13.46
CA PRO A 497 0.23 -6.01 -13.42
C PRO A 497 -0.76 -7.17 -13.56
N PRO A 498 -0.34 -8.32 -14.11
CA PRO A 498 -1.22 -9.48 -14.27
C PRO A 498 -1.61 -10.10 -12.91
N PRO A 499 -2.84 -10.65 -12.78
CA PRO A 499 -3.30 -11.31 -11.55
C PRO A 499 -2.54 -12.62 -11.28
N LYS A 500 -2.20 -12.81 -10.01
CA LYS A 500 -1.17 -13.75 -9.57
C LYS A 500 -1.74 -15.01 -8.92
N ARG A 501 -0.85 -15.89 -8.46
CA ARG A 501 -1.19 -17.16 -7.81
C ARG A 501 -2.03 -16.93 -6.54
N ALA A 502 -1.71 -15.90 -5.75
CA ALA A 502 -2.46 -15.50 -4.56
C ALA A 502 -3.89 -15.03 -4.89
N ASP A 503 -4.05 -14.12 -5.88
CA ASP A 503 -5.37 -13.66 -6.34
C ASP A 503 -6.23 -14.84 -6.81
N ARG A 504 -5.63 -15.76 -7.57
CA ARG A 504 -6.30 -16.97 -8.07
C ARG A 504 -6.64 -17.99 -6.99
N SER A 505 -5.90 -18.06 -5.88
CA SER A 505 -6.31 -18.87 -4.72
C SER A 505 -7.44 -18.22 -3.93
N ALA A 506 -7.39 -16.91 -3.69
CA ALA A 506 -8.48 -16.20 -3.02
C ALA A 506 -9.80 -16.29 -3.80
N LEU A 507 -9.76 -16.06 -5.12
CA LEU A 507 -10.91 -16.23 -6.01
C LEU A 507 -11.43 -17.68 -6.03
N ARG A 508 -10.55 -18.69 -5.89
CA ARG A 508 -10.97 -20.11 -5.80
C ARG A 508 -11.62 -20.45 -4.46
N GLU A 509 -11.11 -19.91 -3.35
CA GLU A 509 -11.72 -20.08 -2.03
C GLU A 509 -13.11 -19.41 -2.00
N GLN A 510 -13.24 -18.20 -2.57
CA GLN A 510 -14.53 -17.51 -2.75
C GLN A 510 -15.50 -18.23 -3.69
N SER A 511 -15.02 -18.79 -4.81
CA SER A 511 -15.89 -19.58 -5.69
C SER A 511 -16.36 -20.87 -5.02
N ALA A 512 -15.51 -21.51 -4.21
CA ALA A 512 -15.86 -22.74 -3.50
C ALA A 512 -16.90 -22.51 -2.40
N SER A 513 -16.82 -21.39 -1.65
CA SER A 513 -17.88 -21.03 -0.70
C SER A 513 -19.19 -20.70 -1.42
N ALA A 514 -19.14 -19.90 -2.49
CA ALA A 514 -20.32 -19.56 -3.31
C ALA A 514 -20.94 -20.75 -4.06
N GLU A 515 -20.19 -21.84 -4.30
CA GLU A 515 -20.76 -23.11 -4.78
C GLU A 515 -21.35 -23.96 -3.65
N SER A 516 -20.81 -23.88 -2.43
CA SER A 516 -21.35 -24.60 -1.27
C SER A 516 -22.74 -24.11 -0.81
N GLU A 517 -23.09 -22.84 -1.08
CA GLU A 517 -24.41 -22.26 -0.80
C GLU A 517 -25.47 -22.56 -1.86
N LYS A 518 -25.09 -23.11 -3.03
CA LYS A 518 -26.05 -23.43 -4.10
C LYS A 518 -26.85 -24.70 -3.75
N PRO A 519 -28.19 -24.64 -3.66
CA PRO A 519 -29.00 -25.80 -3.31
C PRO A 519 -28.87 -26.91 -4.35
N ALA A 520 -28.54 -28.12 -3.89
CA ALA A 520 -28.14 -29.24 -4.75
C ALA A 520 -29.17 -29.56 -5.86
N PRO A 521 -28.73 -29.77 -7.11
CA PRO A 521 -29.64 -29.95 -8.24
C PRO A 521 -30.46 -31.25 -8.10
N LYS A 522 -31.79 -31.11 -8.18
CA LYS A 522 -32.74 -32.23 -8.06
C LYS A 522 -32.44 -33.29 -9.13
N LYS A 523 -31.97 -34.48 -8.69
CA LYS A 523 -31.65 -35.63 -9.56
C LYS A 523 -32.85 -36.02 -10.42
N LYS A 524 -32.80 -35.74 -11.73
CA LYS A 524 -33.77 -36.29 -12.70
C LYS A 524 -33.66 -37.82 -12.69
N LYS A 525 -34.78 -38.53 -12.51
CA LYS A 525 -34.82 -39.99 -12.58
C LYS A 525 -34.47 -40.44 -14.01
N ALA A 526 -33.49 -41.34 -14.15
CA ALA A 526 -33.12 -41.90 -15.44
C ALA A 526 -34.16 -42.95 -15.89
N ALA A 527 -34.57 -42.90 -17.16
CA ALA A 527 -35.42 -43.90 -17.77
C ALA A 527 -34.66 -45.21 -18.04
N ALA A 528 -35.38 -46.34 -18.07
CA ALA A 528 -34.78 -47.67 -18.09
C ALA A 528 -34.13 -48.05 -19.44
N LYS A 529 -32.99 -48.76 -19.38
CA LYS A 529 -32.30 -49.33 -20.54
C LYS A 529 -33.07 -50.53 -21.11
N ARG A 530 -33.20 -50.62 -22.44
CA ARG A 530 -33.48 -51.88 -23.14
C ARG A 530 -32.19 -52.46 -23.77
N LYS A 531 -31.95 -53.75 -23.54
CA LYS A 531 -31.01 -54.63 -24.27
C LYS A 531 -31.75 -55.24 -25.50
N ALA A 532 -31.12 -55.87 -26.50
CA ALA A 532 -29.79 -55.78 -27.14
C ALA A 532 -29.75 -56.82 -28.29
N VAL A 533 -29.00 -56.58 -29.39
CA VAL A 533 -28.54 -57.63 -30.34
C VAL A 533 -27.20 -57.22 -30.98
N PRO A 534 -26.17 -58.07 -31.03
CA PRO A 534 -24.95 -57.85 -31.81
C PRO A 534 -24.96 -58.59 -33.17
N ARG A 535 -24.22 -58.10 -34.18
CA ARG A 535 -23.93 -58.84 -35.43
C ARG A 535 -22.43 -58.90 -35.76
N LYS A 536 -22.05 -60.02 -36.37
CA LYS A 536 -20.72 -60.65 -36.49
C LYS A 536 -19.58 -59.81 -37.09
N LYS A 537 -18.35 -60.23 -36.74
CA LYS A 537 -17.09 -59.89 -37.44
C LYS A 537 -17.08 -60.35 -38.90
N ALA A 538 -16.26 -59.70 -39.73
CA ALA A 538 -15.60 -60.27 -40.90
C ALA A 538 -14.11 -59.89 -40.86
N SER A 539 -13.24 -60.62 -41.57
CA SER A 539 -11.77 -60.49 -41.45
C SER A 539 -11.05 -60.62 -42.79
N GLY A 540 -10.04 -59.79 -43.03
CA GLY A 540 -9.09 -59.89 -44.14
C GLY A 540 -7.68 -59.49 -43.69
N LYS A 541 -6.64 -60.10 -44.27
CA LYS A 541 -5.22 -59.88 -43.92
C LYS A 541 -4.43 -59.24 -45.09
N PRO A 542 -3.20 -58.73 -44.87
CA PRO A 542 -2.53 -57.80 -45.79
C PRO A 542 -1.42 -58.42 -46.68
N ALA A 543 -1.02 -57.65 -47.71
CA ALA A 543 0.21 -57.74 -48.51
C ALA A 543 0.52 -56.29 -49.00
N SER A 544 1.61 -55.60 -48.65
CA SER A 544 3.05 -55.80 -48.96
C SER A 544 3.47 -55.30 -50.37
N GLY A 545 4.22 -54.20 -50.43
CA GLY A 545 4.87 -53.64 -51.62
C GLY A 545 5.95 -52.62 -51.22
N LYS A 546 7.06 -52.51 -51.96
CA LYS A 546 8.28 -51.75 -51.57
C LYS A 546 8.63 -50.60 -52.56
N PRO A 547 9.53 -49.65 -52.19
CA PRO A 547 9.68 -48.35 -52.85
C PRO A 547 10.88 -48.20 -53.82
N ALA A 548 10.81 -47.19 -54.68
CA ALA A 548 11.88 -46.52 -55.43
C ALA A 548 11.29 -45.25 -56.11
N SER A 549 12.02 -44.25 -56.63
CA SER A 549 13.33 -43.64 -56.32
C SER A 549 13.45 -42.31 -57.11
N GLY A 550 14.36 -41.40 -56.75
CA GLY A 550 14.59 -40.13 -57.50
C GLY A 550 15.55 -39.18 -56.78
N LYS A 551 16.47 -38.52 -57.50
CA LYS A 551 17.59 -37.71 -56.95
C LYS A 551 17.90 -36.44 -57.80
N PRO A 552 18.78 -35.50 -57.33
CA PRO A 552 18.74 -34.08 -57.73
C PRO A 552 19.97 -33.53 -58.51
N ALA A 553 19.90 -32.24 -58.87
CA ALA A 553 20.99 -31.29 -59.19
C ALA A 553 20.53 -29.87 -58.72
N SER A 554 21.30 -28.88 -58.24
CA SER A 554 22.68 -28.35 -58.49
C SER A 554 22.82 -27.65 -59.86
N THR A 555 23.43 -26.46 -60.06
CA THR A 555 24.30 -25.52 -59.29
C THR A 555 23.85 -24.03 -59.54
N LYS A 556 24.53 -22.88 -59.28
CA LYS A 556 25.88 -22.44 -58.83
C LYS A 556 25.85 -20.98 -58.28
N LYS A 557 27.01 -20.32 -58.11
CA LYS A 557 27.28 -18.86 -57.92
C LYS A 557 28.12 -18.32 -59.12
N PRO A 558 28.38 -17.00 -59.38
CA PRO A 558 29.07 -16.06 -58.47
C PRO A 558 28.66 -14.54 -58.55
N GLU A 559 29.40 -13.67 -57.84
CA GLU A 559 29.39 -12.17 -57.86
C GLU A 559 30.73 -11.62 -58.44
N PRO A 560 31.20 -10.38 -58.14
CA PRO A 560 30.80 -9.01 -58.57
C PRO A 560 31.89 -8.38 -59.50
N PRO A 561 31.97 -7.03 -59.79
CA PRO A 561 32.34 -5.90 -58.87
C PRO A 561 31.29 -4.74 -58.93
N ALA A 562 31.25 -3.65 -58.13
CA ALA A 562 32.15 -2.92 -57.20
C ALA A 562 32.86 -1.66 -57.79
N GLU A 563 32.34 -0.46 -57.46
CA GLU A 563 32.98 0.88 -57.53
C GLU A 563 32.05 1.96 -56.91
N ALA A 564 32.45 3.21 -56.69
CA ALA A 564 33.29 3.70 -55.57
C ALA A 564 33.05 5.21 -55.32
N ALA A 565 33.12 5.65 -54.06
CA ALA A 565 33.28 7.04 -53.61
C ALA A 565 33.71 7.08 -52.13
#